data_AF-Q1N5E3-F1
#
_entry.id   AF-Q1N5E3-F1
#
_cell.length_a   1.000
_cell.length_b   1.000
_cell.length_c   1.000
_cell.angle_alpha   90.00
_cell.angle_beta   90.00
_cell.angle_gamma   90.00
#
_symmetry.space_group_name_H-M   'P 1'
#
loop_
_entity.id
_entity.type
_entity.pdbx_description
1 polymer ?
#
loop_
_entity_poly.entity_id
_entity_poly.type
_entity_poly.pdbx_seq_one_letter_code
_entity_poly.pdbx_strand_id
1 'polypeptide(L)'
;MQDIEDLHRVISHHLPIIVVESYEERRALELITRVAIKRSDAMYQWTLSDGLKRGQFGEEADSEGTKKPLEVLRYIKSSQSPAGMYVLCDMHPFIEEPIVVRMLKDIALSREETGKTLILLSYEMDIPPEISRLCARFKFKLPGETQLMRLVQEEAKRWSSNSKVRVKSDPATLKQMIQHLKGVTYSDARRLIRGAITDDGAITESDLPQINKAKFELMDMDSVLAYEYETAHFSDVAGLSKLKEWLSIRKSSFLHENESMRPKGLLLLGVQGSGKSLAAKAIAGSWQLPLLRLDMGALYNKFFGETEKNLREALNLAQLMSPCVLWLDEIEKGLGTDQNDSGVSQRILGTLLTWMAERPEPVFMVATANDIQKLPAEMVRKGRFDEVFFVDLPKEESRQAIFEIHLKKRNIDPESVELDTCIMQSEGFSGAEIEQAIVSAIHVAEAREEQLDEMHILEELNRTQPLSVLMGEKIDALQAWAEGRTVPAD
;
A
#
# COMPACT_ATOMS: atom_id res chain seq x y z
N MET A 1 14.13 -21.81 -8.25
CA MET A 1 13.52 -20.55 -7.75
C MET A 1 14.39 -19.43 -8.24
N GLN A 2 13.82 -18.40 -8.86
CA GLN A 2 14.57 -17.30 -9.46
C GLN A 2 15.49 -16.60 -8.44
N ASP A 3 15.04 -16.45 -7.19
CA ASP A 3 15.85 -15.86 -6.10
C ASP A 3 17.14 -16.62 -5.79
N ILE A 4 17.15 -17.96 -5.93
CA ILE A 4 18.36 -18.78 -5.72
C ILE A 4 19.37 -18.50 -6.83
N GLU A 5 18.89 -18.33 -8.07
CA GLU A 5 19.76 -18.03 -9.21
C GLU A 5 20.27 -16.59 -9.16
N ASP A 6 19.41 -15.64 -8.78
CA ASP A 6 19.79 -14.23 -8.61
C ASP A 6 20.80 -14.07 -7.47
N LEU A 7 20.54 -14.67 -6.30
CA LEU A 7 21.48 -14.66 -5.17
C LEU A 7 22.80 -15.37 -5.54
N HIS A 8 22.71 -16.52 -6.21
CA HIS A 8 23.90 -17.22 -6.71
C HIS A 8 24.70 -16.34 -7.67
N ARG A 9 24.06 -15.61 -8.59
CA ARG A 9 24.73 -14.65 -9.47
C ARG A 9 25.41 -13.55 -8.65
N VAL A 10 24.73 -12.92 -7.70
CA VAL A 10 25.31 -11.86 -6.86
C VAL A 10 26.54 -12.36 -6.09
N ILE A 11 26.45 -13.54 -5.46
CA ILE A 11 27.59 -14.17 -4.77
C ILE A 11 28.74 -14.49 -5.74
N SER A 12 28.41 -14.80 -7.00
CA SER A 12 29.38 -15.10 -8.06
C SER A 12 30.05 -13.86 -8.67
N HIS A 13 29.53 -12.64 -8.45
CA HIS A 13 30.11 -11.39 -8.99
C HIS A 13 31.31 -10.86 -8.17
N HIS A 14 31.96 -11.72 -7.37
CA HIS A 14 33.23 -11.46 -6.68
C HIS A 14 33.24 -10.27 -5.69
N LEU A 15 32.09 -9.66 -5.35
CA LEU A 15 32.01 -8.71 -4.23
C LEU A 15 32.06 -9.42 -2.87
N PRO A 16 32.97 -9.03 -1.96
CA PRO A 16 33.29 -9.79 -0.76
C PRO A 16 32.25 -9.72 0.36
N ILE A 17 31.43 -8.68 0.37
CA ILE A 17 30.36 -8.49 1.35
C ILE A 17 29.02 -8.47 0.60
N ILE A 18 28.05 -9.21 1.11
CA ILE A 18 26.70 -9.25 0.57
C ILE A 18 25.75 -8.85 1.68
N VAL A 19 24.96 -7.80 1.45
CA VAL A 19 23.98 -7.31 2.40
C VAL A 19 22.62 -7.80 1.98
N VAL A 20 22.00 -8.59 2.84
CA VAL A 20 20.68 -9.18 2.65
C VAL A 20 19.72 -8.52 3.64
N GLU A 21 18.83 -7.69 3.11
CA GLU A 21 17.79 -7.02 3.89
C GLU A 21 16.51 -7.88 3.84
N SER A 22 16.08 -8.43 4.98
CA SER A 22 14.88 -9.27 5.06
C SER A 22 14.32 -9.39 6.48
N TYR A 23 13.00 -9.27 6.61
CA TYR A 23 12.24 -9.63 7.82
C TYR A 23 12.04 -11.15 7.97
N GLU A 24 12.36 -11.95 6.94
CA GLU A 24 12.16 -13.40 6.91
C GLU A 24 13.46 -14.18 7.14
N GLU A 25 14.12 -13.98 8.29
CA GLU A 25 15.46 -14.54 8.57
C GLU A 25 15.58 -16.04 8.24
N ARG A 26 14.64 -16.86 8.72
CA ARG A 26 14.64 -18.32 8.47
C ARG A 26 14.65 -18.66 6.98
N ARG A 27 13.83 -17.96 6.20
CA ARG A 27 13.74 -18.17 4.76
C ARG A 27 15.01 -17.70 4.06
N ALA A 28 15.57 -16.55 4.48
CA ALA A 28 16.83 -16.05 3.96
C ALA A 28 17.96 -17.07 4.18
N LEU A 29 18.07 -17.61 5.41
CA LEU A 29 19.04 -18.65 5.75
C LEU A 29 18.84 -19.93 4.93
N GLU A 30 17.60 -20.39 4.73
CA GLU A 30 17.32 -21.55 3.87
C GLU A 30 17.76 -21.32 2.42
N LEU A 31 17.52 -20.14 1.86
CA LEU A 31 17.92 -19.79 0.50
C LEU A 31 19.45 -19.68 0.37
N ILE A 32 20.10 -19.01 1.32
CA ILE A 32 21.57 -18.92 1.38
C ILE A 32 22.19 -20.32 1.50
N THR A 33 21.62 -21.19 2.34
CA THR A 33 22.06 -22.58 2.49
C THR A 33 21.98 -23.35 1.17
N ARG A 34 20.87 -23.22 0.43
CA ARG A 34 20.72 -23.85 -0.89
C ARG A 34 21.75 -23.34 -1.90
N VAL A 35 22.10 -22.05 -1.84
CA VAL A 35 23.16 -21.49 -2.68
C VAL A 35 24.54 -22.02 -2.29
N ALA A 36 24.84 -22.09 -0.99
CA ALA A 36 26.09 -22.67 -0.48
C ALA A 36 26.27 -24.12 -0.95
N ILE A 37 25.22 -24.95 -0.82
CA ILE A 37 25.20 -26.33 -1.32
C ILE A 37 25.47 -26.37 -2.83
N LYS A 38 24.81 -25.51 -3.62
CA LYS A 38 24.99 -25.46 -5.07
C LYS A 38 26.43 -25.08 -5.47
N ARG A 39 27.11 -24.29 -4.66
CA ARG A 39 28.51 -23.86 -4.86
C ARG A 39 29.53 -24.82 -4.23
N SER A 40 29.08 -25.80 -3.46
CA SER A 40 29.95 -26.62 -2.59
C SER A 40 30.75 -25.79 -1.57
N ASP A 41 30.23 -24.63 -1.17
CA ASP A 41 30.83 -23.76 -0.17
C ASP A 41 30.36 -24.20 1.24
N ALA A 42 31.26 -24.17 2.22
CA ALA A 42 30.88 -24.32 3.63
C ALA A 42 30.14 -23.06 4.10
N MET A 43 29.05 -23.23 4.85
CA MET A 43 28.29 -22.14 5.44
C MET A 43 28.45 -22.11 6.95
N TYR A 44 28.71 -20.93 7.49
CA TYR A 44 28.76 -20.63 8.91
C TYR A 44 27.71 -19.57 9.23
N GLN A 45 26.96 -19.75 10.30
CA GLN A 45 25.94 -18.82 10.77
C GLN A 45 26.39 -18.26 12.12
N TRP A 46 26.29 -16.95 12.27
CA TRP A 46 26.52 -16.26 13.53
C TRP A 46 25.25 -15.53 13.97
N THR A 47 24.91 -15.68 15.24
CA THR A 47 23.92 -14.84 15.93
C THR A 47 24.49 -14.36 17.25
N LEU A 48 23.96 -13.26 17.79
CA LEU A 48 24.38 -12.74 19.10
C LEU A 48 24.11 -13.75 20.24
N SER A 49 23.05 -14.57 20.11
CA SER A 49 22.67 -15.58 21.11
C SER A 49 23.58 -16.80 21.11
N ASP A 50 23.93 -17.28 19.91
CA ASP A 50 24.51 -18.61 19.72
C ASP A 50 25.99 -18.58 19.36
N GLY A 51 26.55 -17.41 19.05
CA GLY A 51 27.90 -17.30 18.48
C GLY A 51 27.95 -17.92 17.08
N LEU A 52 29.16 -18.29 16.64
CA LEU A 52 29.38 -18.88 15.33
C LEU A 52 29.11 -20.39 15.35
N LYS A 53 28.34 -20.88 14.38
CA LYS A 53 28.01 -22.30 14.20
C LYS A 53 28.15 -22.70 12.73
N ARG A 54 28.54 -23.94 12.46
CA ARG A 54 28.55 -24.48 11.09
C ARG A 54 27.14 -24.93 10.71
N GLY A 55 26.67 -24.57 9.52
CA GLY A 55 25.29 -24.81 9.07
C GLY A 55 24.87 -26.30 9.03
N GLN A 56 23.55 -26.52 9.18
CA GLN A 56 22.69 -27.72 9.20
C GLN A 56 23.20 -29.12 9.68
N PHE A 57 24.49 -29.43 9.78
CA PHE A 57 24.95 -30.79 10.13
C PHE A 57 26.33 -30.90 10.83
N GLY A 58 26.86 -29.88 11.53
CA GLY A 58 28.23 -29.96 12.07
C GLY A 58 28.49 -29.26 13.42
N GLU A 59 29.49 -29.80 14.12
CA GLU A 59 30.05 -29.41 15.44
C GLU A 59 30.22 -27.90 15.68
N GLU A 60 30.26 -27.52 16.96
CA GLU A 60 30.42 -26.15 17.43
C GLU A 60 31.67 -25.48 16.83
N ALA A 61 31.46 -24.48 15.98
CA ALA A 61 32.52 -23.59 15.51
C ALA A 61 32.80 -22.53 16.58
N ASP A 62 33.39 -22.94 17.71
CA ASP A 62 33.80 -22.05 18.81
C ASP A 62 32.67 -21.07 19.27
N SER A 63 31.61 -21.65 19.83
CA SER A 63 30.35 -20.95 20.15
C SER A 63 30.45 -19.98 21.35
N GLU A 64 31.33 -20.25 22.32
CA GLU A 64 31.50 -19.38 23.50
C GLU A 64 32.37 -18.15 23.23
N GLY A 65 33.43 -18.29 22.43
CA GLY A 65 34.42 -17.24 22.17
C GLY A 65 34.03 -16.23 21.08
N THR A 66 32.86 -16.40 20.45
CA THR A 66 32.45 -15.61 19.27
C THR A 66 31.16 -14.83 19.48
N LYS A 67 30.59 -14.75 20.69
CA LYS A 67 29.27 -14.12 20.92
C LYS A 67 29.25 -12.61 20.69
N LYS A 68 30.39 -11.91 20.78
CA LYS A 68 30.46 -10.48 20.44
C LYS A 68 30.80 -10.26 18.96
N PRO A 69 30.24 -9.22 18.32
CA PRO A 69 30.54 -8.86 16.93
C PRO A 69 32.05 -8.78 16.62
N LEU A 70 32.82 -8.13 17.50
CA LEU A 70 34.25 -7.98 17.29
C LEU A 70 35.01 -9.31 17.43
N GLU A 71 34.54 -10.22 18.28
CA GLU A 71 35.17 -11.52 18.53
C GLU A 71 34.96 -12.45 17.33
N VAL A 72 33.73 -12.53 16.78
CA VAL A 72 33.47 -13.30 15.56
C VAL A 72 34.26 -12.75 14.37
N LEU A 73 34.37 -11.43 14.21
CA LEU A 73 35.15 -10.85 13.11
C LEU A 73 36.65 -11.14 13.25
N ARG A 74 37.20 -11.17 14.47
CA ARG A 74 38.58 -11.62 14.72
C ARG A 74 38.78 -13.09 14.34
N TYR A 75 37.84 -13.95 14.72
CA TYR A 75 37.87 -15.35 14.33
C TYR A 75 37.84 -15.51 12.80
N ILE A 76 36.92 -14.82 12.11
CA ILE A 76 36.81 -14.88 10.64
C ILE A 76 38.08 -14.33 9.97
N LYS A 77 38.68 -13.27 10.49
CA LYS A 77 39.93 -12.71 9.95
C LYS A 77 41.12 -13.65 10.16
N SER A 78 41.12 -14.48 11.20
CA SER A 78 42.24 -15.37 11.52
C SER A 78 42.56 -16.34 10.37
N SER A 79 43.83 -16.66 10.16
CA SER A 79 44.26 -17.63 9.14
C SER A 79 43.82 -19.07 9.42
N GLN A 80 43.36 -19.35 10.65
CA GLN A 80 42.89 -20.66 11.08
C GLN A 80 41.43 -20.90 10.71
N SER A 81 40.64 -19.84 10.47
CA SER A 81 39.25 -20.03 10.08
C SER A 81 39.12 -20.46 8.62
N PRO A 82 38.25 -21.44 8.32
CA PRO A 82 38.13 -22.05 7.00
C PRO A 82 37.56 -21.09 5.95
N ALA A 83 37.81 -21.39 4.68
CA ALA A 83 37.13 -20.73 3.57
C ALA A 83 35.62 -21.06 3.58
N GLY A 84 34.79 -20.14 3.08
CA GLY A 84 33.35 -20.34 3.02
C GLY A 84 32.54 -19.06 3.17
N MET A 85 31.23 -19.26 3.31
CA MET A 85 30.23 -18.20 3.46
C MET A 85 29.92 -18.02 4.95
N TYR A 86 30.10 -16.81 5.46
CA TYR A 86 29.83 -16.44 6.85
C TYR A 86 28.60 -15.53 6.89
N VAL A 87 27.48 -16.05 7.38
CA VAL A 87 26.22 -15.31 7.55
C VAL A 87 26.18 -14.73 8.95
N LEU A 88 26.23 -13.41 9.04
CA LEU A 88 26.18 -12.64 10.29
C LEU A 88 24.77 -12.05 10.41
N CYS A 89 23.95 -12.62 11.29
CA CYS A 89 22.61 -12.12 11.58
C CYS A 89 22.65 -10.90 12.52
N ASP A 90 21.79 -9.92 12.26
CA ASP A 90 21.56 -8.73 13.10
C ASP A 90 22.81 -7.90 13.42
N MET A 91 23.67 -7.69 12.42
CA MET A 91 24.87 -6.86 12.57
C MET A 91 24.60 -5.35 12.44
N HIS A 92 23.38 -4.96 12.04
CA HIS A 92 23.01 -3.56 11.80
C HIS A 92 23.27 -2.59 12.99
N PRO A 93 23.11 -2.96 14.28
CA PRO A 93 23.37 -2.02 15.38
C PRO A 93 24.87 -1.72 15.57
N PHE A 94 25.74 -2.60 15.09
CA PHE A 94 27.18 -2.55 15.34
C PHE A 94 27.97 -1.98 14.16
N ILE A 95 27.31 -1.74 13.03
CA ILE A 95 27.98 -1.32 11.79
C ILE A 95 28.43 0.15 11.81
N GLU A 96 28.00 0.92 12.81
CA GLU A 96 28.48 2.28 13.06
C GLU A 96 29.81 2.30 13.83
N GLU A 97 30.17 1.21 14.50
CA GLU A 97 31.41 1.16 15.28
C GLU A 97 32.65 1.14 14.35
N PRO A 98 33.56 2.13 14.43
CA PRO A 98 34.68 2.24 13.49
C PRO A 98 35.56 0.99 13.42
N ILE A 99 35.72 0.29 14.55
CA ILE A 99 36.49 -0.94 14.61
C ILE A 99 35.82 -2.07 13.86
N VAL A 100 34.49 -2.21 13.94
CA VAL A 100 33.71 -3.23 13.22
C VAL A 100 33.80 -2.98 11.72
N VAL A 101 33.62 -1.73 11.27
CA VAL A 101 33.77 -1.34 9.86
C VAL A 101 35.16 -1.68 9.33
N ARG A 102 36.21 -1.36 10.10
CA ARG A 102 37.59 -1.70 9.72
C ARG A 102 37.81 -3.21 9.62
N MET A 103 37.26 -4.00 10.54
CA MET A 103 37.39 -5.45 10.52
C MET A 103 36.66 -6.08 9.31
N LEU A 104 35.43 -5.64 9.02
CA LEU A 104 34.70 -6.06 7.83
C LEU A 104 35.50 -5.76 6.56
N LYS A 105 36.08 -4.56 6.49
CA LYS A 105 36.94 -4.14 5.37
C LYS A 105 38.19 -5.00 5.22
N ASP A 106 38.90 -5.29 6.31
CA ASP A 106 40.10 -6.12 6.29
C ASP A 106 39.78 -7.54 5.79
N ILE A 107 38.70 -8.16 6.29
CA ILE A 107 38.26 -9.49 5.83
C ILE A 107 37.92 -9.43 4.34
N ALA A 108 37.15 -8.43 3.93
CA ALA A 108 36.71 -8.25 2.56
C ALA A 108 37.87 -8.09 1.56
N LEU A 109 38.89 -7.31 1.93
CA LEU A 109 40.09 -7.13 1.10
C LEU A 109 40.95 -8.40 0.99
N SER A 110 40.91 -9.27 2.01
CA SER A 110 41.62 -10.56 2.02
C SER A 110 40.87 -11.72 1.33
N ARG A 111 39.72 -11.45 0.69
CA ARG A 111 38.88 -12.51 0.12
C ARG A 111 39.57 -13.36 -0.94
N GLU A 112 40.34 -12.75 -1.83
CA GLU A 112 41.02 -13.48 -2.92
C GLU A 112 41.99 -14.54 -2.37
N GLU A 113 42.62 -14.26 -1.23
CA GLU A 113 43.55 -15.18 -0.57
C GLU A 113 42.83 -16.20 0.34
N THR A 114 41.78 -15.77 1.03
CA THR A 114 41.13 -16.56 2.09
C THR A 114 39.90 -17.34 1.62
N GLY A 115 39.30 -16.98 0.48
CA GLY A 115 38.04 -17.56 -0.01
C GLY A 115 36.83 -17.25 0.89
N LYS A 116 36.93 -16.28 1.80
CA LYS A 116 35.87 -15.95 2.77
C LYS A 116 34.92 -14.92 2.19
N THR A 117 33.63 -15.23 2.22
CA THR A 117 32.56 -14.31 1.79
C THR A 117 31.71 -13.95 2.99
N LEU A 118 31.51 -12.66 3.24
CA LEU A 118 30.66 -12.17 4.31
C LEU A 118 29.24 -11.94 3.79
N ILE A 119 28.24 -12.41 4.53
CA ILE A 119 26.83 -12.15 4.27
C ILE A 119 26.26 -11.49 5.53
N LEU A 120 25.86 -10.24 5.42
CA LEU A 120 25.21 -9.50 6.49
C LEU A 120 23.70 -9.65 6.31
N LEU A 121 23.03 -10.32 7.24
CA LEU A 121 21.59 -10.54 7.22
C LEU A 121 20.94 -9.69 8.32
N SER A 122 20.06 -8.76 7.97
CA SER A 122 19.35 -7.90 8.92
C SER A 122 18.03 -7.42 8.30
N TYR A 123 17.11 -6.87 9.10
CA TYR A 123 15.86 -6.34 8.57
C TYR A 123 16.08 -5.03 7.77
N GLU A 124 16.99 -4.17 8.23
CA GLU A 124 17.46 -2.96 7.55
C GLU A 124 18.95 -2.74 7.89
N MET A 125 19.70 -2.10 6.99
CA MET A 125 21.12 -1.82 7.22
C MET A 125 21.64 -0.62 6.42
N ASP A 126 22.10 0.41 7.14
CA ASP A 126 22.83 1.53 6.55
C ASP A 126 24.31 1.19 6.43
N ILE A 127 24.76 1.05 5.17
CA ILE A 127 26.13 0.62 4.88
C ILE A 127 27.08 1.82 4.95
N PRO A 128 28.14 1.77 5.80
CA PRO A 128 29.14 2.83 5.87
C PRO A 128 29.85 3.07 4.53
N PRO A 129 30.15 4.35 4.16
CA PRO A 129 30.82 4.68 2.90
C PRO A 129 32.13 3.92 2.66
N GLU A 130 32.87 3.58 3.72
CA GLU A 130 34.19 2.93 3.70
C GLU A 130 34.17 1.51 3.12
N ILE A 131 33.04 0.81 3.26
CA ILE A 131 32.82 -0.56 2.76
C ILE A 131 31.75 -0.63 1.66
N SER A 132 31.04 0.47 1.39
CA SER A 132 29.97 0.55 0.36
C SER A 132 30.36 -0.06 -0.99
N ARG A 133 31.57 0.21 -1.48
CA ARG A 133 32.09 -0.31 -2.77
C ARG A 133 32.48 -1.79 -2.75
N LEU A 134 32.56 -2.39 -1.57
CA LEU A 134 32.86 -3.81 -1.36
C LEU A 134 31.57 -4.64 -1.13
N CYS A 135 30.42 -3.96 -1.06
CA CYS A 135 29.13 -4.56 -0.75
C CYS A 135 28.28 -4.75 -2.01
N ALA A 136 27.62 -5.89 -2.13
CA ALA A 136 26.47 -6.10 -3.01
C ALA A 136 25.20 -6.13 -2.17
N ARG A 137 24.19 -5.31 -2.51
CA ARG A 137 22.87 -5.40 -1.87
C ARG A 137 22.01 -6.44 -2.59
N PHE A 138 21.33 -7.27 -1.81
CA PHE A 138 20.38 -8.25 -2.30
C PHE A 138 19.09 -8.15 -1.50
N LYS A 139 17.98 -7.89 -2.20
CA LYS A 139 16.62 -7.94 -1.65
C LYS A 139 15.89 -9.14 -2.22
N PHE A 140 15.27 -9.94 -1.36
CA PHE A 140 14.40 -11.01 -1.83
C PHE A 140 13.18 -10.42 -2.53
N LYS A 141 12.80 -11.01 -3.66
CA LYS A 141 11.55 -10.66 -4.33
C LYS A 141 10.37 -11.26 -3.56
N LEU A 142 9.25 -10.54 -3.61
CA LEU A 142 7.97 -11.04 -3.15
C LEU A 142 7.53 -12.25 -4.00
N PRO A 143 6.71 -13.16 -3.46
CA PRO A 143 6.24 -14.33 -4.19
C PRO A 143 5.40 -13.91 -5.40
N GLY A 144 5.79 -14.37 -6.58
CA GLY A 144 4.95 -14.28 -7.78
C GLY A 144 3.80 -15.29 -7.77
N GLU A 145 2.88 -15.19 -8.74
CA GLU A 145 1.68 -16.05 -8.82
C GLU A 145 2.01 -17.55 -8.76
N THR A 146 3.01 -18.00 -9.52
CA THR A 146 3.43 -19.41 -9.54
C THR A 146 3.96 -19.89 -8.18
N GLN A 147 4.59 -18.99 -7.42
CA GLN A 147 5.13 -19.31 -6.09
C GLN A 147 4.00 -19.32 -5.04
N LEU A 148 3.07 -18.36 -5.10
CA LEU A 148 1.86 -18.34 -4.28
C LEU A 148 1.01 -19.59 -4.50
N MET A 149 0.80 -19.99 -5.76
CA MET A 149 0.08 -21.23 -6.12
C MET A 149 0.72 -22.46 -5.46
N ARG A 150 2.06 -22.54 -5.44
CA ARG A 150 2.78 -23.64 -4.78
C ARG A 150 2.58 -23.61 -3.26
N LEU A 151 2.62 -22.43 -2.63
CA LEU A 151 2.35 -22.31 -1.19
C LEU A 151 0.94 -22.79 -0.84
N VAL A 152 -0.07 -22.44 -1.65
CA VAL A 152 -1.45 -22.92 -1.49
C VAL A 152 -1.50 -24.44 -1.58
N GLN A 153 -0.87 -25.04 -2.60
CA GLN A 153 -0.83 -26.49 -2.77
C GLN A 153 -0.10 -27.20 -1.62
N GLU A 154 1.00 -26.63 -1.12
CA GLU A 154 1.77 -27.18 0.01
C GLU A 154 0.94 -27.21 1.29
N GLU A 155 0.30 -26.09 1.66
CA GLU A 155 -0.51 -26.01 2.88
C GLU A 155 -1.80 -26.83 2.75
N ALA A 156 -2.45 -26.86 1.58
CA ALA A 156 -3.61 -27.72 1.33
C ALA A 156 -3.27 -29.21 1.45
N LYS A 157 -2.11 -29.63 0.93
CA LYS A 157 -1.62 -31.01 1.08
C LYS A 157 -1.32 -31.34 2.54
N ARG A 158 -0.69 -30.40 3.27
CA ARG A 158 -0.37 -30.56 4.69
C ARG A 158 -1.63 -30.69 5.55
N TRP A 159 -2.64 -29.87 5.30
CA TRP A 159 -3.93 -29.99 5.96
C TRP A 159 -4.61 -31.32 5.62
N SER A 160 -4.62 -31.71 4.34
CA SER A 160 -5.23 -32.98 3.92
C SER A 160 -4.56 -34.22 4.53
N SER A 161 -3.24 -34.20 4.72
CA SER A 161 -2.52 -35.27 5.42
C SER A 161 -2.90 -35.38 6.91
N ASN A 162 -3.23 -34.26 7.55
CA ASN A 162 -3.61 -34.23 8.96
C ASN A 162 -5.11 -34.54 9.15
N SER A 163 -5.96 -34.04 8.26
CA SER A 163 -7.43 -34.10 8.38
C SER A 163 -8.08 -35.27 7.62
N LYS A 164 -7.32 -35.99 6.77
CA LYS A 164 -7.79 -37.07 5.86
C LYS A 164 -8.89 -36.69 4.86
N VAL A 165 -9.24 -35.41 4.77
CA VAL A 165 -10.20 -34.83 3.83
C VAL A 165 -9.46 -33.97 2.82
N ARG A 166 -9.93 -33.89 1.57
CA ARG A 166 -9.36 -32.97 0.57
C ARG A 166 -9.97 -31.58 0.76
N VAL A 167 -9.13 -30.55 0.68
CA VAL A 167 -9.59 -29.16 0.65
C VAL A 167 -10.49 -28.96 -0.57
N LYS A 168 -11.66 -28.35 -0.38
CA LYS A 168 -12.57 -27.99 -1.47
C LYS A 168 -12.25 -26.57 -1.94
N SER A 169 -11.92 -26.39 -3.22
CA SER A 169 -11.72 -25.05 -3.80
C SER A 169 -12.12 -25.04 -5.28
N ASP A 170 -12.79 -23.99 -5.73
CA ASP A 170 -13.00 -23.73 -7.16
C ASP A 170 -11.78 -23.02 -7.78
N PRO A 171 -11.40 -23.32 -9.05
CA PRO A 171 -10.28 -22.65 -9.72
C PRO A 171 -10.38 -21.12 -9.78
N ALA A 172 -11.59 -20.55 -9.88
CA ALA A 172 -11.79 -19.11 -9.92
C ALA A 172 -11.49 -18.45 -8.56
N THR A 173 -12.01 -19.02 -7.46
CA THR A 173 -11.75 -18.55 -6.10
C THR A 173 -10.27 -18.65 -5.75
N LEU A 174 -9.60 -19.71 -6.18
CA LEU A 174 -8.17 -19.88 -5.95
C LEU A 174 -7.36 -18.80 -6.70
N LYS A 175 -7.75 -18.48 -7.94
CA LYS A 175 -7.12 -17.39 -8.70
C LYS A 175 -7.31 -16.04 -8.01
N GLN A 176 -8.51 -15.75 -7.51
CA GLN A 176 -8.78 -14.53 -6.73
C GLN A 176 -7.94 -14.50 -5.44
N MET A 177 -7.87 -15.60 -4.69
CA MET A 177 -7.02 -15.70 -3.49
C MET A 177 -5.56 -15.38 -3.81
N ILE A 178 -5.01 -15.92 -4.90
CA ILE A 178 -3.64 -15.60 -5.33
C ILE A 178 -3.49 -14.12 -5.65
N GLN A 179 -4.46 -13.51 -6.34
CA GLN A 179 -4.45 -12.07 -6.60
C GLN A 179 -4.45 -11.27 -5.28
N HIS A 180 -5.24 -11.67 -4.30
CA HIS A 180 -5.30 -11.05 -2.98
C HIS A 180 -4.02 -11.24 -2.17
N LEU A 181 -3.28 -12.35 -2.35
CA LEU A 181 -2.00 -12.61 -1.69
C LEU A 181 -0.78 -11.97 -2.39
N LYS A 182 -0.94 -11.32 -3.55
CA LYS A 182 0.16 -10.58 -4.17
C LYS A 182 0.60 -9.41 -3.28
N GLY A 183 1.91 -9.19 -3.17
CA GLY A 183 2.44 -8.05 -2.41
C GLY A 183 2.75 -8.32 -0.93
N VAL A 184 2.46 -9.52 -0.40
CA VAL A 184 2.94 -9.93 0.94
C VAL A 184 4.21 -10.77 0.88
N THR A 185 4.93 -10.84 2.00
CA THR A 185 6.08 -11.75 2.16
C THR A 185 5.66 -13.22 2.06
N TYR A 186 6.61 -14.14 1.89
CA TYR A 186 6.28 -15.57 1.80
C TYR A 186 5.69 -16.12 3.10
N SER A 187 6.23 -15.67 4.23
CA SER A 187 5.82 -16.09 5.58
C SER A 187 4.40 -15.61 5.87
N ASP A 188 4.10 -14.36 5.51
CA ASP A 188 2.74 -13.81 5.64
C ASP A 188 1.77 -14.49 4.69
N ALA A 189 2.15 -14.70 3.43
CA ALA A 189 1.33 -15.47 2.49
C ALA A 189 1.01 -16.86 3.04
N ARG A 190 2.01 -17.58 3.56
CA ARG A 190 1.82 -18.90 4.18
C ARG A 190 0.92 -18.82 5.42
N ARG A 191 1.05 -17.78 6.26
CA ARG A 191 0.19 -17.56 7.44
C ARG A 191 -1.26 -17.32 7.03
N LEU A 192 -1.51 -16.47 6.03
CA LEU A 192 -2.83 -16.15 5.51
C LEU A 192 -3.49 -17.36 4.84
N ILE A 193 -2.74 -18.08 4.00
CA ILE A 193 -3.20 -19.33 3.38
C ILE A 193 -3.59 -20.35 4.44
N ARG A 194 -2.76 -20.49 5.48
CA ARG A 194 -3.08 -21.41 6.57
C ARG A 194 -4.35 -21.00 7.30
N GLY A 195 -4.52 -19.72 7.62
CA GLY A 195 -5.75 -19.21 8.24
C GLY A 195 -6.99 -19.63 7.43
N ALA A 196 -7.00 -19.27 6.14
CA ALA A 196 -8.10 -19.59 5.24
C ALA A 196 -8.44 -21.09 5.16
N ILE A 197 -7.43 -21.97 5.12
CA ILE A 197 -7.66 -23.42 5.01
C ILE A 197 -8.08 -24.06 6.34
N THR A 198 -7.67 -23.49 7.49
CA THR A 198 -7.83 -24.14 8.79
C THR A 198 -9.25 -24.00 9.34
N ASP A 199 -9.97 -22.94 8.96
CA ASP A 199 -11.25 -22.59 9.57
C ASP A 199 -12.39 -23.55 9.15
N ASP A 200 -12.42 -24.01 7.90
CA ASP A 200 -13.47 -24.93 7.42
C ASP A 200 -13.00 -26.03 6.44
N GLY A 201 -11.71 -26.03 6.05
CA GLY A 201 -11.17 -26.96 5.06
C GLY A 201 -11.63 -26.68 3.63
N ALA A 202 -12.13 -25.48 3.35
CA ALA A 202 -12.46 -25.00 2.02
C ALA A 202 -11.74 -23.67 1.74
N ILE A 203 -11.67 -23.28 0.47
CA ILE A 203 -11.30 -21.93 0.07
C ILE A 203 -12.51 -21.39 -0.67
N THR A 204 -13.24 -20.50 -0.01
CA THR A 204 -14.52 -19.93 -0.47
C THR A 204 -14.41 -18.43 -0.73
N GLU A 205 -15.37 -17.86 -1.46
CA GLU A 205 -15.41 -16.41 -1.72
C GLU A 205 -15.59 -15.60 -0.41
N SER A 206 -16.23 -16.17 0.61
CA SER A 206 -16.41 -15.51 1.92
C SER A 206 -15.10 -15.34 2.70
N ASP A 207 -14.04 -16.08 2.35
CA ASP A 207 -12.74 -15.98 3.03
C ASP A 207 -11.90 -14.82 2.46
N LEU A 208 -12.17 -14.39 1.22
CA LEU A 208 -11.39 -13.37 0.54
C LEU A 208 -11.37 -12.01 1.28
N PRO A 209 -12.49 -11.48 1.81
CA PRO A 209 -12.47 -10.26 2.61
C PRO A 209 -11.59 -10.37 3.87
N GLN A 210 -11.61 -11.52 4.54
CA GLN A 210 -10.83 -11.75 5.76
C GLN A 210 -9.33 -11.88 5.45
N ILE A 211 -8.98 -12.59 4.37
CA ILE A 211 -7.60 -12.69 3.88
C ILE A 211 -7.07 -11.31 3.53
N ASN A 212 -7.85 -10.50 2.80
CA ASN A 212 -7.46 -9.12 2.50
C ASN A 212 -7.25 -8.35 3.80
N LYS A 213 -8.19 -8.41 4.73
CA LYS A 213 -8.07 -7.69 6.00
C LYS A 213 -6.78 -8.04 6.75
N ALA A 214 -6.56 -9.33 6.99
CA ALA A 214 -5.38 -9.82 7.68
C ALA A 214 -4.08 -9.51 6.91
N LYS A 215 -4.11 -9.53 5.57
CA LYS A 215 -2.98 -9.14 4.72
C LYS A 215 -2.55 -7.71 4.99
N PHE A 216 -3.49 -6.77 5.05
CA PHE A 216 -3.18 -5.36 5.28
C PHE A 216 -2.75 -5.06 6.71
N GLU A 217 -3.32 -5.74 7.70
CA GLU A 217 -2.85 -5.68 9.08
C GLU A 217 -1.40 -6.17 9.22
N LEU A 218 -0.98 -7.16 8.42
CA LEU A 218 0.39 -7.70 8.42
C LEU A 218 1.40 -6.85 7.67
N MET A 219 0.98 -6.08 6.67
CA MET A 219 1.89 -5.26 5.87
C MET A 219 2.38 -4.01 6.60
N ASP A 220 2.01 -3.83 7.88
CA ASP A 220 2.38 -2.73 8.79
C ASP A 220 2.56 -1.44 8.01
N MET A 221 1.51 -1.10 7.25
CA MET A 221 1.60 -0.02 6.30
C MET A 221 1.75 1.25 7.13
N ASP A 222 3.00 1.74 7.18
CA ASP A 222 3.34 3.01 7.79
C ASP A 222 2.25 4.03 7.48
N SER A 223 1.94 4.89 8.45
CA SER A 223 0.87 5.93 8.46
C SER A 223 0.57 6.69 7.15
N VAL A 224 1.42 6.58 6.14
CA VAL A 224 1.35 7.14 4.80
C VAL A 224 0.39 6.39 3.85
N LEU A 225 0.36 5.05 3.85
CA LEU A 225 -0.42 4.28 2.87
C LEU A 225 -1.41 3.34 3.56
N ALA A 226 -2.69 3.68 3.59
CA ALA A 226 -3.72 2.86 4.22
C ALA A 226 -4.44 1.98 3.19
N TYR A 227 -5.00 0.86 3.64
CA TYR A 227 -6.00 0.13 2.88
C TYR A 227 -7.40 0.49 3.35
N GLU A 228 -8.27 0.81 2.40
CA GLU A 228 -9.67 1.12 2.67
C GLU A 228 -10.49 -0.16 2.58
N TYR A 229 -10.92 -0.68 3.74
CA TYR A 229 -11.74 -1.90 3.85
C TYR A 229 -13.17 -1.69 3.33
N GLU A 230 -13.68 -0.47 3.48
CA GLU A 230 -15.03 -0.10 3.03
C GLU A 230 -14.94 0.55 1.65
N THR A 231 -15.19 -0.24 0.61
CA THR A 231 -15.47 0.28 -0.71
C THR A 231 -16.97 0.47 -0.85
N ALA A 232 -17.38 1.61 -1.42
CA ALA A 232 -18.77 1.88 -1.72
C ALA A 232 -19.15 1.23 -3.06
N HIS A 233 -20.44 0.98 -3.28
CA HIS A 233 -20.93 0.78 -4.63
C HIS A 233 -21.38 2.10 -5.23
N PHE A 234 -21.38 2.21 -6.56
CA PHE A 234 -21.92 3.39 -7.24
C PHE A 234 -23.44 3.59 -7.01
N SER A 235 -24.15 2.57 -6.53
CA SER A 235 -25.52 2.68 -6.01
C SER A 235 -25.61 3.57 -4.77
N ASP A 236 -24.52 3.65 -4.01
CA ASP A 236 -24.44 4.38 -2.74
C ASP A 236 -23.94 5.82 -2.96
N VAL A 237 -23.75 6.21 -4.23
CA VAL A 237 -23.29 7.54 -4.64
C VAL A 237 -24.30 8.16 -5.58
N ALA A 238 -24.98 9.20 -5.12
CA ALA A 238 -25.88 10.00 -5.94
C ALA A 238 -25.12 10.80 -7.01
N GLY A 239 -25.74 10.98 -8.18
CA GLY A 239 -25.13 11.71 -9.30
C GLY A 239 -23.91 11.01 -9.91
N LEU A 240 -22.94 11.81 -10.33
CA LEU A 240 -21.72 11.48 -11.04
C LEU A 240 -21.96 10.71 -12.36
N SER A 241 -23.02 11.06 -13.09
CA SER A 241 -23.49 10.29 -14.25
C SER A 241 -22.43 10.11 -15.35
N LYS A 242 -21.74 11.20 -15.72
CA LYS A 242 -20.68 11.20 -16.74
C LYS A 242 -19.43 10.48 -16.27
N LEU A 243 -19.08 10.62 -15.00
CA LEU A 243 -17.96 9.88 -14.42
C LEU A 243 -18.23 8.36 -14.48
N LYS A 244 -19.42 7.92 -14.08
CA LYS A 244 -19.85 6.51 -14.13
C LYS A 244 -19.78 5.97 -15.56
N GLU A 245 -20.31 6.71 -16.54
CA GLU A 245 -20.23 6.34 -17.96
C GLU A 245 -18.76 6.21 -18.43
N TRP A 246 -17.94 7.23 -18.16
CA TRP A 246 -16.53 7.27 -18.56
C TRP A 246 -15.72 6.09 -18.01
N LEU A 247 -15.99 5.68 -16.76
CA LEU A 247 -15.36 4.54 -16.10
C LEU A 247 -15.85 3.20 -16.67
N SER A 248 -17.14 3.09 -16.99
CA SER A 248 -17.72 1.85 -17.52
C SER A 248 -17.05 1.41 -18.84
N ILE A 249 -16.75 2.37 -19.71
CA ILE A 249 -16.07 2.17 -21.00
C ILE A 249 -14.62 1.69 -20.79
N ARG A 250 -13.97 2.12 -19.69
CA ARG A 250 -12.54 1.92 -19.43
C ARG A 250 -12.23 0.71 -18.55
N LYS A 251 -13.23 0.19 -17.83
CA LYS A 251 -13.07 -0.97 -16.93
C LYS A 251 -12.43 -2.16 -17.63
N SER A 252 -12.92 -2.53 -18.81
CA SER A 252 -12.38 -3.67 -19.57
C SER A 252 -10.94 -3.40 -20.05
N SER A 253 -10.66 -2.19 -20.56
CA SER A 253 -9.30 -1.82 -21.00
C SER A 253 -8.28 -1.86 -19.86
N PHE A 254 -8.69 -1.49 -18.65
CA PHE A 254 -7.82 -1.54 -17.47
C PHE A 254 -7.50 -2.97 -17.02
N LEU A 255 -8.51 -3.86 -17.05
CA LEU A 255 -8.38 -5.24 -16.56
C LEU A 255 -7.74 -6.20 -17.57
N HIS A 256 -7.68 -5.85 -18.86
CA HIS A 256 -7.14 -6.71 -19.92
C HIS A 256 -5.68 -6.35 -20.33
N GLU A 257 -5.03 -7.27 -21.05
CA GLU A 257 -3.57 -7.33 -21.24
C GLU A 257 -2.96 -6.35 -22.26
N ASN A 258 -3.74 -5.44 -22.86
CA ASN A 258 -3.16 -4.43 -23.78
C ASN A 258 -2.47 -3.30 -23.00
N GLU A 259 -1.19 -3.51 -22.68
CA GLU A 259 -0.36 -2.60 -21.89
C GLU A 259 -0.30 -1.16 -22.44
N SER A 260 -0.41 -0.96 -23.76
CA SER A 260 -0.23 0.37 -24.37
C SER A 260 -1.41 1.34 -24.24
N MET A 261 -2.60 0.86 -23.84
CA MET A 261 -3.82 1.69 -23.76
C MET A 261 -4.53 1.62 -22.40
N ARG A 262 -3.82 1.22 -21.35
CA ARG A 262 -4.42 1.18 -20.00
C ARG A 262 -4.70 2.60 -19.51
N PRO A 263 -5.91 2.87 -18.98
CA PRO A 263 -6.20 4.15 -18.36
C PRO A 263 -5.33 4.31 -17.11
N LYS A 264 -4.71 5.47 -16.97
CA LYS A 264 -3.74 5.79 -15.92
C LYS A 264 -4.41 6.28 -14.64
N GLY A 265 -5.52 6.99 -14.77
CA GLY A 265 -6.18 7.63 -13.63
C GLY A 265 -6.94 8.91 -13.96
N LEU A 266 -7.56 9.49 -12.94
CA LEU A 266 -8.32 10.73 -13.02
C LEU A 266 -8.07 11.65 -11.80
N LEU A 267 -8.35 12.93 -11.98
CA LEU A 267 -8.40 13.93 -10.90
C LEU A 267 -9.85 14.36 -10.67
N LEU A 268 -10.32 14.24 -9.43
CA LEU A 268 -11.59 14.80 -8.95
C LEU A 268 -11.31 16.14 -8.28
N LEU A 269 -11.62 17.23 -8.98
CA LEU A 269 -11.61 18.58 -8.43
C LEU A 269 -13.03 18.95 -8.01
N GLY A 270 -13.23 19.66 -6.90
CA GLY A 270 -14.60 20.07 -6.58
C GLY A 270 -14.76 20.64 -5.19
N VAL A 271 -15.98 21.09 -4.89
CA VAL A 271 -16.33 21.68 -3.60
C VAL A 271 -16.14 20.68 -2.46
N GLN A 272 -15.67 21.14 -1.30
CA GLN A 272 -15.51 20.26 -0.14
C GLN A 272 -16.86 19.63 0.25
N GLY A 273 -16.87 18.34 0.60
CA GLY A 273 -18.11 17.63 0.94
C GLY A 273 -18.97 17.20 -0.25
N SER A 274 -18.55 17.42 -1.50
CA SER A 274 -19.29 17.00 -2.71
C SER A 274 -19.19 15.50 -3.06
N GLY A 275 -18.59 14.68 -2.19
CA GLY A 275 -18.53 13.23 -2.39
C GLY A 275 -17.33 12.71 -3.21
N LYS A 276 -16.28 13.51 -3.42
CA LYS A 276 -15.06 13.09 -4.14
C LYS A 276 -14.39 11.84 -3.55
N SER A 277 -14.20 11.82 -2.23
CA SER A 277 -13.63 10.66 -1.50
C SER A 277 -14.53 9.42 -1.64
N LEU A 278 -15.85 9.62 -1.58
CA LEU A 278 -16.82 8.54 -1.79
C LEU A 278 -16.80 8.01 -3.23
N ALA A 279 -16.61 8.88 -4.22
CA ALA A 279 -16.44 8.50 -5.62
C ALA A 279 -15.20 7.63 -5.82
N ALA A 280 -14.06 7.96 -5.18
CA ALA A 280 -12.86 7.12 -5.19
C ALA A 280 -13.14 5.71 -4.63
N LYS A 281 -13.87 5.63 -3.51
CA LYS A 281 -14.34 4.36 -2.93
C LYS A 281 -15.24 3.58 -3.87
N ALA A 282 -16.15 4.27 -4.55
CA ALA A 282 -17.08 3.67 -5.50
C ALA A 282 -16.40 3.15 -6.77
N ILE A 283 -15.36 3.83 -7.26
CA ILE A 283 -14.54 3.36 -8.38
C ILE A 283 -13.95 1.99 -8.04
N ALA A 284 -13.26 1.88 -6.91
CA ALA A 284 -12.64 0.64 -6.47
C ALA A 284 -13.65 -0.50 -6.28
N GLY A 285 -14.78 -0.22 -5.58
CA GLY A 285 -15.84 -1.20 -5.37
C GLY A 285 -16.49 -1.68 -6.68
N SER A 286 -16.74 -0.76 -7.61
CA SER A 286 -17.34 -1.10 -8.91
C SER A 286 -16.42 -1.93 -9.81
N TRP A 287 -15.10 -1.74 -9.69
CA TRP A 287 -14.10 -2.50 -10.42
C TRP A 287 -13.65 -3.77 -9.66
N GLN A 288 -14.12 -3.95 -8.42
CA GLN A 288 -13.72 -5.03 -7.51
C GLN A 288 -12.20 -5.09 -7.30
N LEU A 289 -11.60 -3.91 -7.15
CA LEU A 289 -10.16 -3.75 -6.97
C LEU A 289 -9.83 -3.30 -5.54
N PRO A 290 -8.66 -3.70 -5.01
CA PRO A 290 -8.12 -3.15 -3.78
C PRO A 290 -8.03 -1.61 -3.85
N LEU A 291 -8.43 -0.92 -2.77
CA LEU A 291 -8.29 0.53 -2.64
C LEU A 291 -7.17 0.88 -1.65
N LEU A 292 -6.12 1.50 -2.15
CA LEU A 292 -5.01 2.01 -1.36
C LEU A 292 -5.16 3.53 -1.24
N ARG A 293 -5.30 4.06 -0.02
CA ARG A 293 -5.34 5.49 0.25
C ARG A 293 -3.95 5.97 0.66
N LEU A 294 -3.36 6.84 -0.13
CA LEU A 294 -2.13 7.54 0.19
C LEU A 294 -2.47 8.89 0.82
N ASP A 295 -2.13 9.03 2.10
CA ASP A 295 -2.35 10.25 2.86
C ASP A 295 -1.19 11.22 2.65
N MET A 296 -1.44 12.22 1.82
CA MET A 296 -0.43 13.23 1.45
C MET A 296 -0.01 14.10 2.64
N GLY A 297 -0.84 14.23 3.68
CA GLY A 297 -0.48 14.95 4.91
C GLY A 297 0.43 14.13 5.82
N ALA A 298 0.21 12.82 5.91
CA ALA A 298 1.02 11.92 6.71
C ALA A 298 2.48 11.80 6.23
N LEU A 299 2.74 12.07 4.95
CA LEU A 299 4.09 12.11 4.36
C LEU A 299 5.05 13.08 5.08
N TYR A 300 4.54 14.18 5.62
CA TYR A 300 5.35 15.23 6.26
C TYR A 300 5.60 15.00 7.75
N ASN A 301 4.86 14.09 8.38
CA ASN A 301 4.85 13.94 9.85
C ASN A 301 5.96 13.04 10.42
N LYS A 302 6.77 12.38 9.58
CA LYS A 302 7.87 11.49 10.02
C LYS A 302 9.20 12.02 9.51
N PHE A 303 10.00 12.57 10.44
CA PHE A 303 11.41 12.98 10.33
C PHE A 303 11.85 13.76 9.07
N PHE A 304 12.39 14.97 9.28
CA PHE A 304 13.00 15.79 8.22
C PHE A 304 14.09 15.00 7.47
N GLY A 305 13.76 14.48 6.28
CA GLY A 305 14.70 13.78 5.39
C GLY A 305 14.17 12.52 4.71
N GLU A 306 13.10 11.89 5.21
CA GLU A 306 12.64 10.57 4.73
C GLU A 306 11.40 10.62 3.84
N THR A 307 10.76 11.79 3.67
CA THR A 307 9.48 11.91 2.95
C THR A 307 9.50 11.36 1.52
N GLU A 308 10.61 11.56 0.79
CA GLU A 308 10.74 11.04 -0.58
C GLU A 308 10.92 9.50 -0.59
N LYS A 309 11.67 8.95 0.38
CA LYS A 309 11.82 7.49 0.56
C LYS A 309 10.44 6.87 0.82
N ASN A 310 9.68 7.46 1.75
CA ASN A 310 8.35 6.99 2.12
C ASN A 310 7.36 7.04 0.94
N LEU A 311 7.38 8.10 0.14
CA LEU A 311 6.56 8.17 -1.08
C LEU A 311 6.97 7.07 -2.09
N ARG A 312 8.27 6.88 -2.34
CA ARG A 312 8.74 5.83 -3.27
C ARG A 312 8.35 4.44 -2.79
N GLU A 313 8.45 4.18 -1.50
CA GLU A 313 8.05 2.91 -0.89
C GLU A 313 6.55 2.69 -1.00
N ALA A 314 5.72 3.69 -0.68
CA ALA A 314 4.27 3.61 -0.86
C ALA A 314 3.86 3.36 -2.33
N LEU A 315 4.48 4.06 -3.28
CA LEU A 315 4.21 3.87 -4.71
C LEU A 315 4.67 2.49 -5.21
N ASN A 316 5.81 1.99 -4.73
CA ASN A 316 6.29 0.64 -5.05
C ASN A 316 5.35 -0.43 -4.47
N LEU A 317 4.86 -0.24 -3.24
CA LEU A 317 3.85 -1.14 -2.65
C LEU A 317 2.59 -1.16 -3.50
N ALA A 318 2.10 0.01 -3.96
CA ALA A 318 0.95 0.05 -4.86
C ALA A 318 1.17 -0.71 -6.17
N GLN A 319 2.38 -0.66 -6.76
CA GLN A 319 2.72 -1.48 -7.94
C GLN A 319 2.70 -2.98 -7.63
N LEU A 320 3.28 -3.40 -6.51
CA LEU A 320 3.31 -4.81 -6.07
C LEU A 320 1.90 -5.37 -5.79
N MET A 321 0.96 -4.49 -5.48
CA MET A 321 -0.44 -4.79 -5.20
C MET A 321 -1.35 -4.74 -6.43
N SER A 322 -0.79 -4.46 -7.60
CA SER A 322 -1.52 -4.38 -8.85
C SER A 322 -2.20 -5.72 -9.24
N PRO A 323 -3.44 -5.69 -9.81
CA PRO A 323 -4.24 -4.50 -10.14
C PRO A 323 -4.93 -3.87 -8.92
N CYS A 324 -4.85 -2.55 -8.77
CA CYS A 324 -5.48 -1.83 -7.66
C CYS A 324 -5.89 -0.40 -8.04
N VAL A 325 -6.65 0.26 -7.16
CA VAL A 325 -6.91 1.71 -7.20
C VAL A 325 -6.02 2.38 -6.15
N LEU A 326 -5.25 3.40 -6.56
CA LEU A 326 -4.45 4.23 -5.65
C LEU A 326 -5.12 5.60 -5.53
N TRP A 327 -5.72 5.87 -4.37
CA TRP A 327 -6.37 7.12 -4.06
C TRP A 327 -5.41 8.06 -3.33
N LEU A 328 -5.12 9.21 -3.94
CA LEU A 328 -4.39 10.31 -3.32
C LEU A 328 -5.43 11.31 -2.80
N ASP A 329 -5.66 11.29 -1.49
CA ASP A 329 -6.62 12.18 -0.87
C ASP A 329 -6.01 13.57 -0.67
N GLU A 330 -6.81 14.61 -0.93
CA GLU A 330 -6.43 16.03 -0.80
C GLU A 330 -4.99 16.33 -1.27
N ILE A 331 -4.71 15.99 -2.54
CA ILE A 331 -3.36 16.01 -3.10
C ILE A 331 -2.69 17.39 -3.02
N GLU A 332 -3.48 18.46 -2.98
CA GLU A 332 -3.03 19.84 -2.77
C GLU A 332 -2.40 20.08 -1.39
N LYS A 333 -2.73 19.28 -0.37
CA LYS A 333 -2.14 19.42 0.98
C LYS A 333 -0.69 18.97 1.02
N GLY A 334 -0.30 18.00 0.20
CA GLY A 334 1.08 17.52 0.11
C GLY A 334 1.84 17.98 -1.12
N LEU A 335 1.24 18.79 -1.98
CA LEU A 335 1.92 19.43 -3.13
C LEU A 335 1.83 20.95 -3.08
N GLY A 336 1.18 21.52 -2.05
CA GLY A 336 0.92 22.93 -1.89
C GLY A 336 2.20 23.76 -1.86
N THR A 337 2.20 24.84 -2.63
CA THR A 337 3.32 25.79 -2.75
C THR A 337 3.31 26.83 -1.64
N ASP A 338 3.46 26.42 -0.39
CA ASP A 338 3.72 27.38 0.69
C ASP A 338 5.16 27.90 0.58
N GLN A 339 5.34 29.22 0.55
CA GLN A 339 6.62 29.92 0.27
C GLN A 339 7.75 29.59 1.27
N ASN A 340 7.44 28.91 2.38
CA ASN A 340 8.41 28.51 3.39
C ASN A 340 8.91 27.07 3.26
N ASP A 341 8.46 26.31 2.25
CA ASP A 341 8.86 24.91 2.12
C ASP A 341 10.21 24.75 1.40
N SER A 342 11.09 23.98 2.03
CA SER A 342 12.54 23.83 1.75
C SER A 342 12.88 23.05 0.47
N GLY A 343 12.03 23.11 -0.56
CA GLY A 343 12.14 22.33 -1.79
C GLY A 343 11.69 20.86 -1.64
N VAL A 344 11.08 20.50 -0.52
CA VAL A 344 10.56 19.14 -0.26
C VAL A 344 9.35 18.86 -1.16
N SER A 345 8.34 19.74 -1.19
CA SER A 345 7.15 19.58 -2.04
C SER A 345 7.49 19.45 -3.53
N GLN A 346 8.53 20.14 -4.02
CA GLN A 346 8.98 20.01 -5.42
C GLN A 346 9.62 18.63 -5.71
N ARG A 347 10.36 18.06 -4.75
CA ARG A 347 10.94 16.71 -4.90
C ARG A 347 9.87 15.62 -4.86
N ILE A 348 8.88 15.77 -3.99
CA ILE A 348 7.69 14.90 -3.91
C ILE A 348 6.94 14.95 -5.25
N LEU A 349 6.65 16.15 -5.76
CA LEU A 349 6.02 16.35 -7.06
C LEU A 349 6.81 15.67 -8.19
N GLY A 350 8.13 15.87 -8.22
CA GLY A 350 9.01 15.26 -9.23
C GLY A 350 8.99 13.73 -9.18
N THR A 351 9.01 13.15 -7.98
CA THR A 351 8.92 11.70 -7.77
C THR A 351 7.57 11.16 -8.25
N LEU A 352 6.47 11.81 -7.86
CA LEU A 352 5.12 11.41 -8.28
C LEU A 352 4.93 11.51 -9.80
N LEU A 353 5.35 12.62 -10.42
CA LEU A 353 5.28 12.84 -11.86
C LEU A 353 6.09 11.83 -12.67
N THR A 354 7.27 11.46 -12.17
CA THR A 354 8.13 10.43 -12.77
C THR A 354 7.43 9.09 -12.72
N TRP A 355 6.92 8.71 -11.54
CA TRP A 355 6.19 7.46 -11.36
C TRP A 355 4.93 7.37 -12.24
N MET A 356 4.12 8.44 -12.32
CA MET A 356 2.95 8.51 -13.21
C MET A 356 3.29 8.33 -14.69
N ALA A 357 4.50 8.75 -15.11
CA ALA A 357 4.96 8.58 -16.49
C ALA A 357 5.35 7.13 -16.77
N GLU A 358 6.14 6.55 -15.87
CA GLU A 358 6.86 5.30 -16.08
C GLU A 358 6.04 4.05 -15.74
N ARG A 359 5.06 4.14 -14.84
CA ARG A 359 4.39 2.98 -14.24
C ARG A 359 3.86 1.98 -15.28
N PRO A 360 4.44 0.77 -15.37
CA PRO A 360 3.94 -0.27 -16.26
C PRO A 360 2.77 -1.07 -15.66
N GLU A 361 2.66 -1.12 -14.34
CA GLU A 361 1.65 -1.93 -13.66
C GLU A 361 0.24 -1.28 -13.71
N PRO A 362 -0.83 -2.09 -13.80
CA PRO A 362 -2.21 -1.58 -13.72
C PRO A 362 -2.54 -1.06 -12.32
N VAL A 363 -2.26 0.22 -12.05
CA VAL A 363 -2.64 0.90 -10.80
C VAL A 363 -3.53 2.10 -11.15
N PHE A 364 -4.83 2.03 -11.00
CA PHE A 364 -5.68 3.16 -11.37
C PHE A 364 -5.54 4.28 -10.34
N MET A 365 -4.92 5.40 -10.71
CA MET A 365 -4.75 6.53 -9.78
C MET A 365 -6.03 7.36 -9.74
N VAL A 366 -6.54 7.65 -8.54
CA VAL A 366 -7.60 8.64 -8.33
C VAL A 366 -7.04 9.72 -7.41
N ALA A 367 -6.91 10.94 -7.89
CA ALA A 367 -6.52 12.06 -7.03
C ALA A 367 -7.76 12.90 -6.71
N THR A 368 -7.84 13.44 -5.50
CA THR A 368 -8.91 14.39 -5.12
C THR A 368 -8.30 15.71 -4.70
N ALA A 369 -8.94 16.82 -5.06
CA ALA A 369 -8.56 18.14 -4.63
C ALA A 369 -9.76 19.06 -4.37
N ASN A 370 -9.61 19.95 -3.38
CA ASN A 370 -10.60 20.96 -3.04
C ASN A 370 -10.15 22.38 -3.47
N ASP A 371 -8.84 22.61 -3.57
CA ASP A 371 -8.27 23.92 -3.89
C ASP A 371 -7.30 23.84 -5.09
N ILE A 372 -7.74 24.40 -6.21
CA ILE A 372 -6.96 24.41 -7.44
C ILE A 372 -5.76 25.36 -7.40
N GLN A 373 -5.80 26.40 -6.56
CA GLN A 373 -4.72 27.40 -6.51
C GLN A 373 -3.45 26.83 -5.87
N LYS A 374 -3.61 25.82 -5.02
CA LYS A 374 -2.52 25.10 -4.36
C LYS A 374 -1.94 23.97 -5.20
N LEU A 375 -2.62 23.59 -6.28
CA LEU A 375 -2.16 22.51 -7.15
C LEU A 375 -1.10 23.02 -8.13
N PRO A 376 0.04 22.30 -8.27
CA PRO A 376 0.98 22.56 -9.35
C PRO A 376 0.32 22.39 -10.71
N ALA A 377 0.59 23.31 -11.65
CA ALA A 377 0.01 23.29 -13.00
C ALA A 377 0.33 22.00 -13.76
N GLU A 378 1.45 21.34 -13.42
CA GLU A 378 1.86 20.06 -13.95
C GLU A 378 0.85 18.94 -13.71
N MET A 379 0.05 19.01 -12.64
CA MET A 379 -0.98 18.01 -12.31
C MET A 379 -2.21 18.13 -13.21
N VAL A 380 -2.55 19.34 -13.63
CA VAL A 380 -3.76 19.61 -14.44
C VAL A 380 -3.49 19.44 -15.94
N ARG A 381 -2.22 19.30 -16.33
CA ARG A 381 -1.85 19.15 -17.75
C ARG A 381 -2.35 17.82 -18.32
N LYS A 382 -3.08 17.90 -19.44
CA LYS A 382 -3.54 16.73 -20.21
C LYS A 382 -2.38 15.78 -20.52
N GLY A 383 -2.59 14.49 -20.25
CA GLY A 383 -1.61 13.41 -20.44
C GLY A 383 -0.98 12.87 -19.15
N ARG A 384 -1.25 13.49 -17.98
CA ARG A 384 -0.86 12.96 -16.66
C ARG A 384 -1.99 12.17 -16.01
N PHE A 385 -3.13 12.83 -15.88
CA PHE A 385 -4.41 12.16 -15.73
C PHE A 385 -5.06 12.01 -17.10
N ASP A 386 -5.86 10.95 -17.27
CA ASP A 386 -6.63 10.74 -18.49
C ASP A 386 -7.77 11.76 -18.57
N GLU A 387 -8.32 12.17 -17.43
CA GLU A 387 -9.38 13.15 -17.33
C GLU A 387 -9.36 13.91 -16.00
N VAL A 388 -9.84 15.16 -16.04
CA VAL A 388 -10.10 15.96 -14.83
C VAL A 388 -11.60 16.21 -14.74
N PHE A 389 -12.22 15.65 -13.70
CA PHE A 389 -13.64 15.82 -13.44
C PHE A 389 -13.86 16.90 -12.39
N PHE A 390 -14.87 17.75 -12.62
CA PHE A 390 -15.35 18.70 -11.64
C PHE A 390 -16.61 18.19 -10.95
N VAL A 391 -16.53 18.04 -9.63
CA VAL A 391 -17.60 17.56 -8.75
C VAL A 391 -18.17 18.77 -7.99
N ASP A 392 -19.26 19.29 -8.53
CA ASP A 392 -19.94 20.47 -8.02
C ASP A 392 -20.91 20.12 -6.87
N LEU A 393 -21.61 21.13 -6.34
CA LEU A 393 -22.73 20.94 -5.43
C LEU A 393 -23.86 20.13 -6.11
N PRO A 394 -24.54 19.24 -5.36
CA PRO A 394 -25.59 18.39 -5.89
C PRO A 394 -26.80 19.20 -6.38
N LYS A 395 -27.27 18.86 -7.59
CA LYS A 395 -28.55 19.34 -8.13
C LYS A 395 -29.72 18.70 -7.39
N GLU A 396 -30.93 19.21 -7.60
CA GLU A 396 -32.16 18.76 -6.96
C GLU A 396 -32.36 17.23 -6.99
N GLU A 397 -32.29 16.62 -8.18
CA GLU A 397 -32.39 15.15 -8.34
C GLU A 397 -31.31 14.39 -7.56
N SER A 398 -30.09 14.94 -7.48
CA SER A 398 -29.01 14.36 -6.71
C SER A 398 -29.24 14.52 -5.20
N ARG A 399 -29.78 15.67 -4.75
CA ARG A 399 -30.12 15.89 -3.34
C ARG A 399 -31.21 14.94 -2.88
N GLN A 400 -32.24 14.71 -3.69
CA GLN A 400 -33.27 13.71 -3.41
C GLN A 400 -32.64 12.32 -3.17
N ALA A 401 -31.80 11.86 -4.09
CA ALA A 401 -31.10 10.58 -3.93
C ALA A 401 -30.18 10.56 -2.69
N ILE A 402 -29.52 11.67 -2.36
CA ILE A 402 -28.69 11.79 -1.14
C ILE A 402 -29.55 11.58 0.12
N PHE A 403 -30.70 12.26 0.23
CA PHE A 403 -31.62 12.06 1.36
C PHE A 403 -32.02 10.59 1.51
N GLU A 404 -32.49 9.97 0.41
CA GLU A 404 -32.92 8.58 0.42
C GLU A 404 -31.81 7.62 0.86
N ILE A 405 -30.58 7.79 0.32
CA ILE A 405 -29.42 6.95 0.66
C ILE A 405 -29.10 7.06 2.15
N HIS A 406 -29.05 8.28 2.69
CA HIS A 406 -28.68 8.50 4.09
C HIS A 406 -29.77 8.08 5.09
N LEU A 407 -31.05 8.14 4.72
CA LEU A 407 -32.15 7.58 5.52
C LEU A 407 -32.09 6.03 5.52
N LYS A 408 -31.97 5.41 4.34
CA LYS A 408 -31.85 3.95 4.21
C LYS A 408 -30.64 3.41 4.99
N LYS A 409 -29.50 4.09 4.93
CA LYS A 409 -28.28 3.73 5.70
C LYS A 409 -28.51 3.72 7.22
N ARG A 410 -29.52 4.44 7.70
CA ARG A 410 -29.91 4.54 9.12
C ARG A 410 -31.15 3.73 9.45
N ASN A 411 -31.57 2.83 8.55
CA ASN A 411 -32.76 1.99 8.66
C ASN A 411 -34.07 2.78 8.80
N ILE A 412 -34.13 3.97 8.20
CA ILE A 412 -35.33 4.78 8.10
C ILE A 412 -35.87 4.68 6.68
N ASP A 413 -37.15 4.38 6.55
CA ASP A 413 -37.82 4.30 5.26
C ASP A 413 -38.00 5.72 4.67
N PRO A 414 -37.42 6.04 3.50
CA PRO A 414 -37.62 7.37 2.91
C PRO A 414 -39.09 7.70 2.62
N GLU A 415 -39.95 6.70 2.39
CA GLU A 415 -41.38 6.94 2.19
C GLU A 415 -42.12 7.34 3.48
N SER A 416 -41.48 7.18 4.64
CA SER A 416 -42.04 7.61 5.94
C SER A 416 -41.82 9.10 6.24
N VAL A 417 -41.03 9.80 5.43
CA VAL A 417 -40.69 11.21 5.61
C VAL A 417 -41.01 11.97 4.33
N GLU A 418 -41.75 13.07 4.44
CA GLU A 418 -42.02 13.94 3.29
C GLU A 418 -40.76 14.77 2.96
N LEU A 419 -40.10 14.45 1.85
CA LEU A 419 -38.78 15.02 1.53
C LEU A 419 -38.81 16.24 0.59
N ASP A 420 -39.93 16.50 -0.09
CA ASP A 420 -40.01 17.54 -1.12
C ASP A 420 -39.58 18.93 -0.60
N THR A 421 -40.07 19.34 0.58
CA THR A 421 -39.68 20.60 1.19
C THR A 421 -38.21 20.59 1.62
N CYS A 422 -37.72 19.47 2.16
CA CYS A 422 -36.31 19.32 2.56
C CYS A 422 -35.36 19.44 1.35
N ILE A 423 -35.74 18.90 0.20
CA ILE A 423 -34.97 18.96 -1.05
C ILE A 423 -34.92 20.39 -1.59
N MET A 424 -36.03 21.13 -1.51
CA MET A 424 -36.07 22.55 -1.89
C MET A 424 -35.22 23.41 -0.96
N GLN A 425 -35.32 23.20 0.37
CA GLN A 425 -34.58 23.99 1.36
C GLN A 425 -33.09 23.67 1.43
N SER A 426 -32.65 22.54 0.88
CA SER A 426 -31.24 22.14 0.82
C SER A 426 -30.50 22.66 -0.42
N GLU A 427 -31.04 23.64 -1.14
CA GLU A 427 -30.32 24.28 -2.24
C GLU A 427 -28.97 24.87 -1.77
N GLY A 428 -27.90 24.55 -2.49
CA GLY A 428 -26.54 24.97 -2.14
C GLY A 428 -25.86 24.14 -1.05
N PHE A 429 -26.52 23.12 -0.50
CA PHE A 429 -25.89 22.19 0.46
C PHE A 429 -25.04 21.16 -0.28
N SER A 430 -23.91 20.80 0.29
CA SER A 430 -23.13 19.63 -0.09
C SER A 430 -23.76 18.34 0.44
N GLY A 431 -23.39 17.19 -0.14
CA GLY A 431 -23.88 15.89 0.34
C GLY A 431 -23.52 15.62 1.81
N ALA A 432 -22.34 16.07 2.24
CA ALA A 432 -21.93 15.98 3.64
C ALA A 432 -22.81 16.82 4.57
N GLU A 433 -23.23 18.02 4.15
CA GLU A 433 -24.11 18.88 4.96
C GLU A 433 -25.52 18.31 5.05
N ILE A 434 -26.04 17.73 3.96
CA ILE A 434 -27.32 17.01 3.99
C ILE A 434 -27.24 15.81 4.95
N GLU A 435 -26.16 15.03 4.90
CA GLU A 435 -25.95 13.94 5.85
C GLU A 435 -25.95 14.42 7.30
N GLN A 436 -25.24 15.52 7.60
CA GLN A 436 -25.18 16.05 8.96
C GLN A 436 -26.53 16.61 9.43
N ALA A 437 -27.32 17.20 8.55
CA ALA A 437 -28.67 17.65 8.88
C ALA A 437 -29.56 16.45 9.28
N ILE A 438 -29.51 15.34 8.53
CA ILE A 438 -30.24 14.11 8.86
C ILE A 438 -29.77 13.52 10.20
N VAL A 439 -28.45 13.44 10.42
CA VAL A 439 -27.88 12.93 11.69
C VAL A 439 -28.33 13.77 12.87
N SER A 440 -28.29 15.09 12.74
CA SER A 440 -28.69 16.02 13.80
C SER A 440 -30.19 15.92 14.07
N ALA A 441 -31.02 15.82 13.02
CA ALA A 441 -32.46 15.64 13.14
C ALA A 441 -32.83 14.34 13.88
N ILE A 442 -32.09 13.24 13.63
CA ILE A 442 -32.28 11.98 14.35
C ILE A 442 -31.98 12.15 15.85
N HIS A 443 -30.87 12.79 16.22
CA HIS A 443 -30.58 13.03 17.64
C HIS A 443 -31.66 13.89 18.32
N VAL A 444 -32.24 14.88 17.60
CA VAL A 444 -33.34 15.70 18.12
C VAL A 444 -34.60 14.86 18.32
N ALA A 445 -34.98 14.04 17.34
CA ALA A 445 -36.14 13.16 17.43
C ALA A 445 -35.98 12.14 18.58
N GLU A 446 -34.80 11.51 18.70
CA GLU A 446 -34.49 10.59 19.80
C GLU A 446 -34.55 11.28 21.17
N ALA A 447 -34.00 12.49 21.30
CA ALA A 447 -34.05 13.27 22.54
C ALA A 447 -35.47 13.69 22.95
N ARG A 448 -36.39 13.78 21.99
CA ARG A 448 -37.81 14.08 22.19
C ARG A 448 -38.67 12.82 22.34
N GLU A 449 -38.08 11.62 22.21
CA GLU A 449 -38.81 10.33 22.15
C GLU A 449 -39.83 10.27 21.00
N GLU A 450 -39.53 10.93 19.88
CA GLU A 450 -40.38 11.03 18.69
C GLU A 450 -39.80 10.21 17.52
N GLN A 451 -40.64 9.89 16.53
CA GLN A 451 -40.15 9.36 15.26
C GLN A 451 -39.62 10.52 14.40
N LEU A 452 -38.57 10.26 13.62
CA LEU A 452 -38.05 11.24 12.68
C LEU A 452 -39.16 11.63 11.68
N ASP A 453 -39.38 12.92 11.52
CA ASP A 453 -40.31 13.47 10.53
C ASP A 453 -39.65 14.60 9.71
N GLU A 454 -40.40 15.16 8.76
CA GLU A 454 -39.97 16.27 7.90
C GLU A 454 -39.53 17.50 8.73
N MET A 455 -40.27 17.82 9.80
CA MET A 455 -40.03 19.03 10.59
C MET A 455 -38.68 18.99 11.31
N HIS A 456 -38.28 17.84 11.83
CA HIS A 456 -36.96 17.66 12.44
C HIS A 456 -35.84 17.97 11.45
N ILE A 457 -35.95 17.49 10.21
CA ILE A 457 -34.94 17.71 9.18
C ILE A 457 -34.94 19.18 8.74
N LEU A 458 -36.11 19.77 8.52
CA LEU A 458 -36.24 21.18 8.13
C LEU A 458 -35.69 22.13 9.19
N GLU A 459 -35.91 21.88 10.47
CA GLU A 459 -35.32 22.70 11.55
C GLU A 459 -33.79 22.70 11.47
N GLU A 460 -33.16 21.54 11.25
CA GLU A 460 -31.71 21.41 11.18
C GLU A 460 -31.12 22.00 9.90
N LEU A 461 -31.80 21.85 8.76
CA LEU A 461 -31.43 22.53 7.51
C LEU A 461 -31.45 24.07 7.71
N ASN A 462 -32.50 24.62 8.32
CA ASN A 462 -32.62 26.06 8.56
C ASN A 462 -31.59 26.61 9.56
N ARG A 463 -31.14 25.78 10.51
CA ARG A 463 -30.08 26.15 11.47
C ARG A 463 -28.68 26.09 10.85
N THR A 464 -28.52 25.36 9.76
CA THR A 464 -27.24 25.15 9.11
C THR A 464 -27.03 26.19 8.02
N GLN A 465 -25.93 26.93 8.11
CA GLN A 465 -25.52 27.82 7.01
C GLN A 465 -24.62 27.03 6.05
N PRO A 466 -25.04 26.82 4.78
CA PRO A 466 -24.30 25.95 3.87
C PRO A 466 -22.97 26.57 3.44
N LEU A 467 -22.03 25.71 3.07
CA LEU A 467 -20.69 26.08 2.63
C LEU A 467 -20.70 26.97 1.38
N SER A 468 -21.71 26.80 0.52
CA SER A 468 -21.99 27.68 -0.62
C SER A 468 -22.18 29.14 -0.23
N VAL A 469 -22.70 29.40 0.98
CA VAL A 469 -22.86 30.76 1.51
C VAL A 469 -21.61 31.19 2.27
N LEU A 470 -21.05 30.33 3.13
CA LEU A 470 -19.87 30.66 3.94
C LEU A 470 -18.59 30.88 3.12
N MET A 471 -18.45 30.15 2.01
CA MET A 471 -17.27 30.15 1.13
C MET A 471 -17.64 30.44 -0.33
N GLY A 472 -18.75 31.16 -0.56
CA GLY A 472 -19.29 31.43 -1.90
C GLY A 472 -18.26 31.98 -2.88
N GLU A 473 -17.48 32.99 -2.48
CA GLU A 473 -16.42 33.56 -3.34
C GLU A 473 -15.40 32.51 -3.82
N LYS A 474 -15.03 31.56 -2.96
CA LYS A 474 -14.09 30.50 -3.30
C LYS A 474 -14.72 29.46 -4.22
N ILE A 475 -15.99 29.13 -3.98
CA ILE A 475 -16.74 28.17 -4.80
C ILE A 475 -16.97 28.76 -6.19
N ASP A 476 -17.40 30.00 -6.29
CA ASP A 476 -17.60 30.72 -7.56
C ASP A 476 -16.28 30.79 -8.35
N ALA A 477 -15.17 31.13 -7.68
CA ALA A 477 -13.86 31.14 -8.31
C ALA A 477 -13.43 29.76 -8.81
N LEU A 478 -13.73 28.69 -8.06
CA LEU A 478 -13.43 27.32 -8.43
C LEU A 478 -14.29 26.85 -9.61
N GLN A 479 -15.59 27.15 -9.61
CA GLN A 479 -16.52 26.85 -10.70
C GLN A 479 -16.14 27.59 -11.98
N ALA A 480 -15.84 28.89 -11.90
CA ALA A 480 -15.38 29.70 -13.04
C ALA A 480 -14.03 29.21 -13.59
N TRP A 481 -13.15 28.71 -12.72
CA TRP A 481 -11.92 28.06 -13.18
C TRP A 481 -12.22 26.72 -13.88
N ALA A 482 -13.13 25.91 -13.34
CA ALA A 482 -13.47 24.60 -13.88
C ALA A 482 -14.14 24.68 -15.26
N GLU A 483 -14.89 25.74 -15.52
CA GLU A 483 -15.58 25.98 -16.78
C GLU A 483 -14.62 25.98 -17.98
N GLY A 484 -14.90 25.11 -18.95
CA GLY A 484 -14.07 24.92 -20.15
C GLY A 484 -12.72 24.23 -19.93
N ARG A 485 -12.34 23.92 -18.68
CA ARG A 485 -11.07 23.25 -18.33
C ARG A 485 -11.25 21.81 -17.87
N THR A 486 -12.42 21.48 -17.35
CA THR A 486 -12.74 20.17 -16.75
C THR A 486 -14.02 19.58 -17.35
N VAL A 487 -14.22 18.29 -17.14
CA VAL A 487 -15.48 17.61 -17.49
C VAL A 487 -16.39 17.63 -16.26
N PRO A 488 -17.64 18.11 -16.35
CA PRO A 488 -18.59 17.97 -15.24
C PRO A 488 -18.77 16.49 -14.89
N ALA A 489 -18.76 16.16 -13.60
CA ALA A 489 -18.97 14.78 -13.18
C ALA A 489 -20.40 14.28 -13.43
N ASP A 490 -21.36 15.21 -13.48
CA ASP A 490 -22.79 15.00 -13.79
C ASP A 490 -23.21 15.41 -15.19
#